data_AF-A0A971TYQ1-F1
#
_entry.id   AF-A0A971TYQ1-F1
#
_cell.length_a   1.000
_cell.length_b   1.000
_cell.length_c   1.000
_cell.angle_alpha   90.00
_cell.angle_beta   90.00
_cell.angle_gamma   90.00
#
_symmetry.space_group_name_H-M   'P 1'
#
loop_
_entity.id
_entity.type
_entity.pdbx_description
1 polymer ?
#
loop_
_entity_poly.entity_id
_entity_poly.type
_entity_poly.pdbx_seq_one_letter_code
_entity_poly.pdbx_strand_id
1 'polypeptide(L)'
;MKVSTDKRIRLVSTAMMLTELPELELRKPHAHHFLYEDTMRHLAGRKQPELLNSLLKDGTAYYFLFTYAVNLSWPYLEPLSFPDYLYRYEPALCASKLHLELRELLASADLESLWEGQKTGWEKLERDASTALEDNRIEELLRDFFGDHGRNLFFFPNPLFPELASLGAASDNCLYCIARYPGRSSQKWPHEPGVTLPGEEFGSFGDQPVWSRIVAFHEFCHPLIDPLITAKPELVEALRTSPFSRGVLSAFMDRYPSWEDMLAEFLIYAMTYAYLFHEFDRETAEIFHRTMEERSGFSGVRPMGEPLLRYLEERKNGEYTNLFDYLPVMFNL
;
A
#
# COMPACT_ATOMS: atom_id res chain seq x y z
N MET A 1 9.68 2.98 -12.95
CA MET A 1 8.38 2.39 -12.56
C MET A 1 7.50 2.05 -13.76
N LYS A 2 6.69 0.98 -13.69
CA LYS A 2 5.73 0.55 -14.73
C LYS A 2 4.31 0.58 -14.20
N VAL A 3 3.36 1.07 -14.99
CA VAL A 3 1.92 0.86 -14.74
C VAL A 3 1.50 -0.40 -15.49
N SER A 4 0.96 -1.38 -14.79
CA SER A 4 0.56 -2.63 -15.41
C SER A 4 -0.43 -3.40 -14.57
N THR A 5 -1.36 -4.08 -15.23
CA THR A 5 -2.23 -5.02 -14.58
C THR A 5 -1.60 -6.41 -14.42
N ASP A 6 -1.75 -6.98 -13.24
CA ASP A 6 -1.39 -8.35 -12.90
C ASP A 6 -2.67 -9.18 -12.73
N LYS A 7 -2.77 -10.30 -13.46
CA LYS A 7 -3.94 -11.17 -13.40
C LYS A 7 -4.15 -11.80 -12.02
N ARG A 8 -3.07 -11.98 -11.24
CA ARG A 8 -3.14 -12.53 -9.87
C ARG A 8 -3.79 -11.53 -8.92
N ILE A 9 -3.43 -10.25 -9.05
CA ILE A 9 -4.03 -9.15 -8.28
C ILE A 9 -5.52 -9.01 -8.65
N ARG A 10 -5.87 -9.00 -9.94
CA ARG A 10 -7.28 -8.97 -10.38
C ARG A 10 -8.07 -10.16 -9.84
N LEU A 11 -7.50 -11.36 -9.86
CA LEU A 11 -8.15 -12.58 -9.37
C LEU A 11 -8.44 -12.49 -7.86
N VAL A 12 -7.47 -12.09 -7.04
CA VAL A 12 -7.70 -11.99 -5.59
C VAL A 12 -8.67 -10.86 -5.25
N SER A 13 -8.59 -9.71 -5.93
CA SER A 13 -9.60 -8.64 -5.78
C SER A 13 -11.01 -9.13 -6.12
N THR A 14 -11.15 -9.90 -7.20
CA THR A 14 -12.42 -10.53 -7.61
C THR A 14 -12.90 -11.56 -6.59
N ALA A 15 -12.00 -12.37 -6.03
CA ALA A 15 -12.33 -13.35 -5.00
C ALA A 15 -12.82 -12.67 -3.70
N MET A 16 -12.20 -11.56 -3.31
CA MET A 16 -12.61 -10.77 -2.14
C MET A 16 -14.01 -10.18 -2.32
N MET A 17 -14.41 -9.83 -3.55
CA MET A 17 -15.77 -9.36 -3.87
C MET A 17 -16.86 -10.42 -3.66
N LEU A 18 -16.49 -11.71 -3.57
CA LEU A 18 -17.42 -12.80 -3.24
C LEU A 18 -17.55 -13.06 -1.74
N THR A 19 -16.76 -12.36 -0.91
CA THR A 19 -16.77 -12.55 0.56
C THR A 19 -17.87 -11.73 1.23
N GLU A 20 -17.95 -11.76 2.56
CA GLU A 20 -18.89 -10.91 3.33
C GLU A 20 -18.40 -9.45 3.45
N LEU A 21 -17.14 -9.16 3.11
CA LEU A 21 -16.54 -7.83 3.28
C LEU A 21 -17.18 -6.71 2.45
N PRO A 22 -17.54 -6.93 1.17
CA PRO A 22 -18.21 -5.90 0.38
C PRO A 22 -19.48 -5.40 1.07
N GLU A 23 -20.25 -6.23 1.78
CA GLU A 23 -21.43 -5.76 2.51
C GLU A 23 -21.11 -4.79 3.65
N LEU A 24 -19.91 -4.88 4.23
CA LEU A 24 -19.41 -3.96 5.26
C LEU A 24 -18.92 -2.64 4.65
N GLU A 25 -18.28 -2.69 3.48
CA GLU A 25 -17.82 -1.50 2.76
C GLU A 25 -18.93 -0.78 1.99
N LEU A 26 -19.94 -1.49 1.46
CA LEU A 26 -21.13 -0.95 0.80
C LEU A 26 -21.97 -0.05 1.72
N ARG A 27 -21.82 -0.18 3.05
CA ARG A 27 -22.45 0.73 4.02
C ARG A 27 -21.81 2.11 4.06
N LYS A 28 -20.64 2.28 3.46
CA LYS A 28 -19.89 3.54 3.41
C LYS A 28 -20.25 4.30 2.14
N PRO A 29 -20.62 5.60 2.23
CA PRO A 29 -21.07 6.36 1.07
C PRO A 29 -19.90 6.71 0.15
N HIS A 30 -19.66 5.87 -0.86
CA HIS A 30 -18.72 6.11 -1.95
C HIS A 30 -19.33 5.67 -3.29
N ALA A 31 -18.85 6.23 -4.40
CA ALA A 31 -19.23 5.78 -5.73
C ALA A 31 -18.34 4.61 -6.16
N HIS A 32 -18.96 3.60 -6.77
CA HIS A 32 -18.27 2.45 -7.34
C HIS A 32 -17.76 2.77 -8.74
N HIS A 33 -16.59 2.25 -9.09
CA HIS A 33 -16.11 2.33 -10.46
C HIS A 33 -16.93 1.37 -11.35
N PHE A 34 -17.20 1.71 -12.61
CA PHE A 34 -18.03 0.86 -13.49
C PHE A 34 -17.47 -0.58 -13.63
N LEU A 35 -16.14 -0.74 -13.63
CA LEU A 35 -15.49 -2.06 -13.62
C LEU A 35 -15.83 -2.87 -12.36
N TYR A 36 -15.99 -2.22 -11.22
CA TYR A 36 -16.47 -2.88 -9.99
C TYR A 36 -17.90 -3.37 -10.16
N GLU A 37 -18.81 -2.49 -10.60
CA GLU A 37 -20.22 -2.81 -10.80
C GLU A 37 -20.42 -3.95 -11.81
N ASP A 38 -19.70 -3.91 -12.93
CA ASP A 38 -19.70 -4.95 -13.95
C ASP A 38 -19.22 -6.29 -13.37
N THR A 39 -18.16 -6.26 -12.57
CA THR A 39 -17.61 -7.46 -11.92
C THR A 39 -18.61 -8.01 -10.90
N MET A 40 -19.20 -7.18 -10.05
CA MET A 40 -20.25 -7.61 -9.10
C MET A 40 -21.43 -8.28 -9.80
N ARG A 41 -21.90 -7.72 -10.92
CA ARG A 41 -22.98 -8.32 -11.71
C ARG A 41 -22.60 -9.67 -12.28
N HIS A 42 -21.37 -9.83 -12.78
CA HIS A 42 -20.85 -11.10 -13.28
C HIS A 42 -20.69 -12.18 -12.19
N LEU A 43 -20.41 -11.73 -10.97
CA LEU A 43 -20.23 -12.59 -9.81
C LEU A 43 -21.55 -12.99 -9.11
N ALA A 44 -22.67 -12.37 -9.49
CA ALA A 44 -23.95 -12.59 -8.83
C ALA A 44 -24.35 -14.08 -8.80
N GLY A 45 -24.69 -14.57 -7.60
CA GLY A 45 -25.13 -15.97 -7.39
C GLY A 45 -23.99 -17.00 -7.34
N ARG A 46 -22.72 -16.59 -7.42
CA ARG A 46 -21.58 -17.50 -7.27
C ARG A 46 -21.33 -17.88 -5.83
N LYS A 47 -20.72 -19.04 -5.63
CA LYS A 47 -20.32 -19.53 -4.30
C LYS A 47 -19.16 -18.67 -3.75
N GLN A 48 -19.26 -18.29 -2.50
CA GLN A 48 -18.21 -17.63 -1.74
C GLN A 48 -16.99 -18.54 -1.52
N PRO A 49 -15.75 -18.02 -1.62
CA PRO A 49 -14.55 -18.73 -1.21
C PRO A 49 -14.50 -18.85 0.33
N GLU A 50 -14.67 -20.06 0.85
CA GLU A 50 -14.86 -20.33 2.28
C GLU A 50 -13.57 -20.06 3.08
N LEU A 51 -12.43 -20.53 2.58
CA LEU A 51 -11.14 -20.33 3.22
C LEU A 51 -10.72 -18.86 3.20
N LEU A 52 -10.89 -18.17 2.07
CA LEU A 52 -10.63 -16.72 2.00
C LEU A 52 -11.48 -15.95 3.03
N ASN A 53 -12.77 -16.27 3.12
CA ASN A 53 -13.65 -15.64 4.10
C ASN A 53 -13.23 -15.93 5.55
N SER A 54 -12.76 -17.15 5.85
CA SER A 54 -12.23 -17.48 7.17
C SER A 54 -10.98 -16.68 7.50
N LEU A 55 -9.99 -16.64 6.59
CA LEU A 55 -8.75 -15.89 6.79
C LEU A 55 -9.01 -14.40 7.08
N LEU A 56 -9.97 -13.82 6.37
CA LEU A 56 -10.40 -12.44 6.56
C LEU A 56 -11.10 -12.23 7.91
N LYS A 57 -11.95 -13.16 8.34
CA LYS A 57 -12.59 -13.13 9.66
C LYS A 57 -11.59 -13.29 10.80
N ASP A 58 -10.53 -14.06 10.57
CA ASP A 58 -9.43 -14.26 11.52
C ASP A 58 -8.46 -13.06 11.57
N GLY A 59 -8.68 -12.04 10.73
CA GLY A 59 -7.95 -10.78 10.76
C GLY A 59 -6.73 -10.73 9.84
N THR A 60 -6.61 -11.64 8.87
CA THR A 60 -5.52 -11.60 7.88
C THR A 60 -5.59 -10.28 7.11
N ALA A 61 -4.53 -9.47 7.21
CA ALA A 61 -4.48 -8.17 6.53
C ALA A 61 -4.44 -8.33 5.00
N TYR A 62 -5.10 -7.41 4.28
CA TYR A 62 -5.14 -7.45 2.81
C TYR A 62 -3.74 -7.42 2.19
N TYR A 63 -2.81 -6.67 2.76
CA TYR A 63 -1.39 -6.63 2.38
C TYR A 63 -0.78 -8.03 2.24
N PHE A 64 -1.04 -8.92 3.21
CA PHE A 64 -0.54 -10.29 3.19
C PHE A 64 -1.22 -11.16 2.13
N LEU A 65 -2.52 -10.98 1.90
CA LEU A 65 -3.26 -11.68 0.85
C LEU A 65 -2.77 -11.31 -0.56
N PHE A 66 -2.52 -10.03 -0.82
CA PHE A 66 -1.97 -9.59 -2.10
C PHE A 66 -0.51 -10.00 -2.27
N THR A 67 0.30 -9.94 -1.21
CA THR A 67 1.66 -10.51 -1.20
C THR A 67 1.63 -12.01 -1.53
N TYR A 68 0.74 -12.78 -0.91
CA TYR A 68 0.55 -14.19 -1.23
C TYR A 68 0.20 -14.37 -2.73
N ALA A 69 -0.75 -13.59 -3.26
CA ALA A 69 -1.20 -13.70 -4.64
C ALA A 69 -0.09 -13.41 -5.67
N VAL A 70 0.72 -12.36 -5.49
CA VAL A 70 1.80 -12.02 -6.45
C VAL A 70 2.97 -13.01 -6.43
N ASN A 71 3.01 -13.92 -5.45
CA ASN A 71 3.98 -15.00 -5.33
C ASN A 71 3.42 -16.37 -5.76
N LEU A 72 2.24 -16.39 -6.39
CA LEU A 72 1.73 -17.55 -7.12
C LEU A 72 2.24 -17.52 -8.56
N SER A 73 2.49 -18.71 -9.12
CA SER A 73 2.71 -18.86 -10.55
C SER A 73 1.45 -18.52 -11.35
N TRP A 74 1.63 -18.07 -12.59
CA TRP A 74 0.52 -17.87 -13.52
C TRP A 74 0.71 -18.73 -14.78
N PRO A 75 -0.33 -19.41 -15.31
CA PRO A 75 -1.74 -19.41 -14.87
C PRO A 75 -2.08 -20.50 -13.83
N TYR A 76 -1.12 -21.31 -13.40
CA TYR A 76 -1.42 -22.51 -12.59
C TYR A 76 -1.70 -22.24 -11.11
N LEU A 77 -1.32 -21.05 -10.62
CA LEU A 77 -1.50 -20.61 -9.23
C LEU A 77 -0.76 -21.47 -8.19
N GLU A 78 0.23 -22.26 -8.62
CA GLU A 78 1.10 -22.98 -7.68
C GLU A 78 1.97 -21.98 -6.91
N PRO A 79 2.09 -22.11 -5.57
CA PRO A 79 3.01 -21.31 -4.77
C PRO A 79 4.45 -21.42 -5.26
N LEU A 80 5.13 -20.28 -5.37
CA LEU A 80 6.56 -20.22 -5.65
C LEU A 80 7.31 -20.16 -4.30
N SER A 81 8.11 -19.11 -4.09
CA SER A 81 8.62 -18.68 -2.79
C SER A 81 7.76 -17.54 -2.26
N PHE A 82 7.52 -17.52 -0.94
CA PHE A 82 6.99 -16.34 -0.27
C PHE A 82 8.12 -15.59 0.43
N PRO A 83 8.03 -14.26 0.58
CA PRO A 83 9.03 -13.52 1.32
C PRO A 83 9.03 -13.91 2.81
N ASP A 84 10.20 -13.86 3.46
CA ASP A 84 10.39 -14.30 4.84
C ASP A 84 9.43 -13.65 5.85
N TYR A 85 9.09 -12.37 5.64
CA TYR A 85 8.16 -11.66 6.52
C TYR A 85 6.75 -12.29 6.46
N LEU A 86 6.32 -12.80 5.31
CA LEU A 86 5.00 -13.42 5.18
C LEU A 86 4.95 -14.73 5.99
N TYR A 87 6.03 -15.53 5.94
CA TYR A 87 6.15 -16.72 6.80
C TYR A 87 6.17 -16.40 8.28
N ARG A 88 6.71 -15.25 8.67
CA ARG A 88 6.78 -14.83 10.07
C ARG A 88 5.43 -14.35 10.59
N TYR A 89 4.77 -13.46 9.86
CA TYR A 89 3.56 -12.80 10.32
C TYR A 89 2.31 -13.64 10.04
N GLU A 90 2.27 -14.35 8.90
CA GLU A 90 1.11 -15.12 8.45
C GLU A 90 1.48 -16.56 8.03
N PRO A 91 2.11 -17.38 8.92
CA PRO A 91 2.49 -18.75 8.58
C PRO A 91 1.27 -19.62 8.18
N ALA A 92 0.10 -19.35 8.76
CA ALA A 92 -1.14 -20.05 8.44
C ALA A 92 -1.59 -19.78 6.99
N LEU A 93 -1.43 -18.54 6.49
CA LEU A 93 -1.70 -18.18 5.10
C LEU A 93 -0.75 -18.91 4.15
N CYS A 94 0.56 -18.92 4.44
CA CYS A 94 1.56 -19.60 3.62
C CYS A 94 1.30 -21.12 3.52
N ALA A 95 0.87 -21.75 4.61
CA ALA A 95 0.54 -23.18 4.65
C ALA A 95 -0.89 -23.48 4.15
N SER A 96 -1.67 -22.44 3.86
CA SER A 96 -3.07 -22.59 3.47
C SER A 96 -3.23 -23.18 2.07
N LYS A 97 -4.44 -23.64 1.78
CA LYS A 97 -4.84 -24.11 0.45
C LYS A 97 -5.58 -23.03 -0.35
N LEU A 98 -5.38 -21.75 -0.01
CA LEU A 98 -6.09 -20.62 -0.66
C LEU A 98 -5.90 -20.62 -2.18
N HIS A 99 -4.71 -20.97 -2.66
CA HIS A 99 -4.42 -21.08 -4.09
C HIS A 99 -5.36 -22.07 -4.84
N LEU A 100 -5.85 -23.11 -4.16
CA LEU A 100 -6.80 -24.06 -4.75
C LEU A 100 -8.17 -23.41 -4.97
N GLU A 101 -8.67 -22.62 -4.01
CA GLU A 101 -9.93 -21.88 -4.16
C GLU A 101 -9.82 -20.82 -5.27
N LEU A 102 -8.69 -20.10 -5.34
CA LEU A 102 -8.43 -19.14 -6.42
C LEU A 102 -8.41 -19.81 -7.79
N ARG A 103 -7.85 -21.03 -7.88
CA ARG A 103 -7.83 -21.82 -9.11
C ARG A 103 -9.22 -22.32 -9.51
N GLU A 104 -10.02 -22.77 -8.54
CA GLU A 104 -11.41 -23.16 -8.78
C GLU A 104 -12.24 -21.97 -9.25
N LEU A 105 -12.04 -20.79 -8.66
CA LEU A 105 -12.69 -19.56 -9.12
C LEU A 105 -12.28 -19.24 -10.56
N LEU A 106 -10.97 -19.25 -10.87
CA LEU A 106 -10.46 -18.99 -12.21
C LEU A 106 -11.06 -19.95 -13.25
N ALA A 107 -11.20 -21.24 -12.91
CA ALA A 107 -11.75 -22.25 -13.81
C ALA A 107 -13.29 -22.20 -13.95
N SER A 108 -14.01 -21.81 -12.90
CA SER A 108 -15.48 -21.86 -12.87
C SER A 108 -16.15 -20.53 -13.20
N ALA A 109 -15.41 -19.42 -13.17
CA ALA A 109 -15.99 -18.09 -13.24
C ALA A 109 -15.99 -17.37 -14.58
N ASP A 110 -15.61 -18.04 -15.66
CA ASP A 110 -15.53 -17.44 -17.00
C ASP A 110 -14.84 -16.04 -16.95
N LEU A 111 -13.84 -15.93 -16.06
CA LEU A 111 -13.21 -14.65 -15.75
C LEU A 111 -12.42 -14.12 -16.95
N GLU A 112 -11.93 -15.01 -17.80
CA GLU A 112 -11.27 -14.61 -19.05
C GLU A 112 -12.26 -13.90 -19.99
N SER A 113 -13.52 -14.36 -20.09
CA SER A 113 -14.53 -13.62 -20.88
C SER A 113 -14.89 -12.28 -20.24
N LEU A 114 -15.02 -12.23 -18.90
CA LEU A 114 -15.22 -10.97 -18.18
C LEU A 114 -14.07 -9.99 -18.46
N TRP A 115 -12.83 -10.44 -18.31
CA TRP A 115 -11.64 -9.61 -18.49
C TRP A 115 -11.45 -9.14 -19.93
N GLU A 116 -11.77 -9.97 -20.93
CA GLU A 116 -11.77 -9.53 -22.33
C GLU A 116 -12.87 -8.50 -22.59
N GLY A 117 -14.07 -8.69 -22.03
CA GLY A 117 -15.16 -7.70 -22.12
C GLY A 117 -14.83 -6.36 -21.47
N GLN A 118 -14.01 -6.37 -20.40
CA GLN A 118 -13.57 -5.18 -19.68
C GLN A 118 -12.25 -4.57 -20.20
N LYS A 119 -11.61 -5.19 -21.19
CA LYS A 119 -10.26 -4.84 -21.64
C LYS A 119 -10.07 -3.35 -21.94
N THR A 120 -10.97 -2.76 -22.71
CA THR A 120 -10.93 -1.32 -23.05
C THR A 120 -10.98 -0.43 -21.80
N GLY A 121 -11.76 -0.81 -20.79
CA GLY A 121 -11.87 -0.08 -19.53
C GLY A 121 -10.57 -0.12 -18.73
N TRP A 122 -9.96 -1.30 -18.62
CA TRP A 122 -8.67 -1.47 -17.97
C TRP A 122 -7.53 -0.76 -18.70
N GLU A 123 -7.48 -0.82 -20.04
CA GLU A 123 -6.47 -0.10 -20.83
C GLU A 123 -6.60 1.43 -20.68
N LYS A 124 -7.83 1.95 -20.56
CA LYS A 124 -8.05 3.37 -20.25
C LYS A 124 -7.51 3.72 -18.87
N LEU A 125 -7.77 2.86 -17.89
CA LEU A 125 -7.31 3.03 -16.52
C LEU A 125 -5.78 3.00 -16.40
N GLU A 126 -5.12 2.06 -17.10
CA GLU A 126 -3.66 1.98 -17.15
C GLU A 126 -3.04 3.23 -17.79
N ARG A 127 -3.63 3.73 -18.90
CA ARG A 127 -3.15 4.97 -19.53
C ARG A 127 -3.31 6.17 -18.61
N ASP A 128 -4.46 6.28 -17.95
CA ASP A 128 -4.75 7.36 -17.02
C ASP A 128 -3.78 7.37 -15.81
N ALA A 129 -3.56 6.21 -15.19
CA ALA A 129 -2.57 6.06 -14.13
C ALA A 129 -1.13 6.29 -14.63
N SER A 130 -0.82 5.93 -15.88
CA SER A 130 0.49 6.22 -16.47
C SER A 130 0.74 7.72 -16.55
N THR A 131 -0.23 8.49 -17.03
CA THR A 131 -0.17 9.97 -17.08
C THR A 131 0.10 10.57 -15.69
N ALA A 132 -0.57 10.08 -14.64
CA ALA A 132 -0.38 10.56 -13.27
C ALA A 132 1.06 10.38 -12.76
N LEU A 133 1.75 9.35 -13.28
CA LEU A 133 3.07 8.92 -12.87
C LEU A 133 4.16 9.27 -13.89
N GLU A 134 3.88 10.09 -14.90
CA GLU A 134 4.91 10.58 -15.82
C GLU A 134 5.94 11.47 -15.09
N ASP A 135 7.22 11.33 -15.45
CA ASP A 135 8.33 12.14 -14.95
C ASP A 135 8.44 12.25 -13.41
N ASN A 136 8.01 11.21 -12.68
CA ASN A 136 8.11 11.17 -11.23
C ASN A 136 9.52 10.79 -10.73
N ARG A 137 9.85 11.16 -9.48
CA ARG A 137 11.13 10.80 -8.82
C ARG A 137 11.00 9.72 -7.75
N ILE A 138 9.96 8.90 -7.76
CA ILE A 138 9.69 7.89 -6.72
C ILE A 138 10.86 6.91 -6.60
N GLU A 139 11.33 6.35 -7.71
CA GLU A 139 12.40 5.35 -7.72
C GLU A 139 13.75 5.93 -7.26
N GLU A 140 14.02 7.19 -7.61
CA GLU A 140 15.20 7.94 -7.14
C GLU A 140 15.16 8.09 -5.62
N LEU A 141 14.04 8.56 -5.07
CA LEU A 141 13.93 8.82 -3.63
C LEU A 141 13.85 7.55 -2.79
N LEU A 142 13.21 6.49 -3.27
CA LEU A 142 13.28 5.19 -2.61
C LEU A 142 14.72 4.69 -2.51
N ARG A 143 15.54 4.90 -3.55
CA ARG A 143 16.97 4.59 -3.51
C ARG A 143 17.72 5.48 -2.51
N ASP A 144 17.40 6.77 -2.46
CA ASP A 144 17.98 7.70 -1.48
C ASP A 144 17.56 7.40 -0.03
N PHE A 145 16.47 6.67 0.22
CA PHE A 145 16.12 6.18 1.56
C PHE A 145 16.71 4.80 1.86
N PHE A 146 16.47 3.83 0.99
CA PHE A 146 16.69 2.41 1.26
C PHE A 146 17.94 1.83 0.60
N GLY A 147 18.61 2.59 -0.28
CA GLY A 147 19.68 2.08 -1.12
C GLY A 147 19.16 1.30 -2.31
N ASP A 148 20.06 0.62 -3.01
CA ASP A 148 19.65 -0.25 -4.12
C ASP A 148 18.90 -1.46 -3.58
N HIS A 149 17.62 -1.55 -3.93
CA HIS A 149 16.74 -2.64 -3.54
C HIS A 149 16.61 -3.73 -4.61
N GLY A 150 17.16 -3.54 -5.82
CA GLY A 150 17.15 -4.51 -6.92
C GLY A 150 15.76 -4.92 -7.46
N ARG A 151 14.68 -4.32 -6.93
CA ARG A 151 13.28 -4.68 -7.22
C ARG A 151 12.64 -3.70 -8.20
N ASN A 152 11.87 -4.23 -9.16
CA ASN A 152 11.09 -3.42 -10.11
C ASN A 152 9.85 -2.83 -9.44
N LEU A 153 9.52 -1.57 -9.74
CA LEU A 153 8.33 -0.91 -9.21
C LEU A 153 7.15 -1.05 -10.18
N PHE A 154 6.04 -1.60 -9.69
CA PHE A 154 4.78 -1.76 -10.41
C PHE A 154 3.65 -1.01 -9.71
N PHE A 155 3.01 -0.11 -10.45
CA PHE A 155 1.76 0.51 -10.02
C PHE A 155 0.59 -0.23 -10.69
N PHE A 156 -0.27 -0.82 -9.88
CA PHE A 156 -1.47 -1.52 -10.30
C PHE A 156 -2.68 -0.63 -9.95
N PRO A 157 -3.35 -0.01 -10.95
CA PRO A 157 -4.58 0.72 -10.68
C PRO A 157 -5.71 -0.28 -10.45
N ASN A 158 -6.17 -0.41 -9.21
CA ASN A 158 -7.21 -1.33 -8.78
C ASN A 158 -8.57 -0.61 -8.62
N PRO A 159 -9.49 -0.72 -9.60
CA PRO A 159 -10.85 -0.23 -9.45
C PRO A 159 -11.75 -1.24 -8.73
N LEU A 160 -11.22 -2.40 -8.33
CA LEU A 160 -11.97 -3.47 -7.65
C LEU A 160 -11.73 -3.43 -6.13
N PHE A 161 -12.12 -4.48 -5.43
CA PHE A 161 -11.90 -4.58 -3.98
C PHE A 161 -10.40 -4.75 -3.62
N PRO A 162 -9.93 -4.17 -2.50
CA PRO A 162 -10.61 -3.22 -1.63
C PRO A 162 -10.76 -1.83 -2.27
N GLU A 163 -11.98 -1.28 -2.28
CA GLU A 163 -12.27 -0.01 -2.97
C GLU A 163 -11.80 1.24 -2.19
N LEU A 164 -11.54 1.07 -0.88
CA LEU A 164 -11.28 2.16 0.05
C LEU A 164 -9.88 2.15 0.64
N ALA A 165 -9.01 1.23 0.21
CA ALA A 165 -7.64 1.13 0.67
C ALA A 165 -6.71 0.83 -0.51
N SER A 166 -5.59 1.55 -0.53
CA SER A 166 -4.43 1.18 -1.34
C SER A 166 -3.48 0.33 -0.49
N LEU A 167 -2.69 -0.52 -1.14
CA LEU A 167 -1.87 -1.50 -0.45
C LEU A 167 -0.55 -1.75 -1.17
N GLY A 168 0.52 -1.89 -0.39
CA GLY A 168 1.76 -2.49 -0.83
C GLY A 168 1.64 -4.00 -1.03
N ALA A 169 2.47 -4.57 -1.89
CA ALA A 169 2.77 -6.00 -1.91
C ALA A 169 4.18 -6.22 -2.47
N ALA A 170 4.81 -7.36 -2.16
CA ALA A 170 6.13 -7.66 -2.68
C ALA A 170 6.30 -9.11 -3.12
N SER A 171 7.18 -9.27 -4.10
CA SER A 171 7.81 -10.53 -4.49
C SER A 171 9.33 -10.33 -4.49
N ASP A 172 10.10 -11.40 -4.72
CA ASP A 172 11.56 -11.34 -4.72
C ASP A 172 12.13 -10.24 -5.64
N ASN A 173 11.48 -9.99 -6.79
CA ASN A 173 11.99 -9.09 -7.83
C ASN A 173 11.13 -7.84 -8.08
N CYS A 174 10.00 -7.69 -7.38
CA CYS A 174 9.03 -6.62 -7.64
C CYS A 174 8.42 -6.07 -6.36
N LEU A 175 8.20 -4.74 -6.34
CA LEU A 175 7.33 -4.05 -5.41
C LEU A 175 6.07 -3.60 -6.14
N TYR A 176 4.93 -3.79 -5.51
CA TYR A 176 3.63 -3.46 -6.05
C TYR A 176 2.97 -2.39 -5.19
N CYS A 177 2.43 -1.36 -5.84
CA CYS A 177 1.45 -0.46 -5.28
C CYS A 177 0.11 -0.83 -5.92
N ILE A 178 -0.80 -1.42 -5.13
CA ILE A 178 -2.16 -1.74 -5.54
C ILE A 178 -3.02 -0.55 -5.12
N ALA A 179 -3.13 0.42 -6.01
CA ALA A 179 -3.79 1.68 -5.72
C ALA A 179 -5.28 1.57 -5.99
N ARG A 180 -6.12 1.90 -5.01
CA ARG A 180 -7.56 2.02 -5.25
C ARG A 180 -7.85 3.08 -6.32
N TYR A 181 -9.06 3.10 -6.86
CA TYR A 181 -9.46 4.21 -7.73
C TYR A 181 -9.58 5.52 -6.92
N PRO A 182 -9.05 6.66 -7.39
CA PRO A 182 -9.19 7.93 -6.68
C PRO A 182 -10.66 8.30 -6.54
N GLY A 183 -11.03 8.83 -5.39
CA GLY A 183 -12.43 8.98 -5.04
C GLY A 183 -12.67 9.41 -3.61
N ARG A 184 -13.93 9.76 -3.34
CA ARG A 184 -14.36 10.23 -2.02
C ARG A 184 -14.22 9.10 -1.00
N SER A 185 -13.13 9.12 -0.24
CA SER A 185 -13.02 8.27 0.95
C SER A 185 -13.91 8.87 2.03
N SER A 186 -14.96 8.15 2.41
CA SER A 186 -15.89 8.59 3.45
C SER A 186 -15.33 8.44 4.87
N GLN A 187 -14.07 7.99 5.03
CA GLN A 187 -13.50 7.64 6.33
C GLN A 187 -12.41 8.62 6.75
N LYS A 188 -12.57 9.13 7.98
CA LYS A 188 -11.46 9.72 8.74
C LYS A 188 -10.55 8.59 9.19
N TRP A 189 -9.39 8.43 8.56
CA TRP A 189 -8.32 7.53 9.04
C TRP A 189 -8.76 6.04 9.16
N PRO A 190 -7.87 5.04 9.25
CA PRO A 190 -6.42 5.06 8.99
C PRO A 190 -5.92 4.81 7.57
N HIS A 191 -6.74 4.39 6.62
CA HIS A 191 -6.17 3.49 5.59
C HIS A 191 -5.61 4.14 4.32
N GLU A 192 -5.42 5.47 4.25
CA GLU A 192 -4.72 6.03 3.08
C GLU A 192 -4.07 7.41 3.30
N PRO A 193 -2.82 7.60 2.84
CA PRO A 193 -2.18 8.92 2.77
C PRO A 193 -2.83 9.81 1.69
N GLY A 194 -2.97 11.12 1.95
CA GLY A 194 -3.44 12.01 0.89
C GLY A 194 -3.43 13.50 1.22
N VAL A 195 -3.43 14.31 0.15
CA VAL A 195 -3.58 15.78 0.15
C VAL A 195 -4.99 16.24 -0.24
N THR A 196 -5.92 15.29 -0.47
CA THR A 196 -7.24 15.60 -1.00
C THR A 196 -8.05 16.42 0.00
N LEU A 197 -8.79 17.42 -0.45
CA LEU A 197 -9.57 18.28 0.44
C LEU A 197 -10.89 17.61 0.87
N PRO A 198 -11.48 17.95 2.04
CA PRO A 198 -12.79 17.46 2.46
C PRO A 198 -13.91 18.03 1.55
N GLY A 199 -14.09 17.45 0.37
CA GLY A 199 -15.03 17.96 -0.63
C GLY A 199 -14.75 17.52 -2.06
N GLU A 200 -13.56 16.96 -2.30
CA GLU A 200 -13.13 16.53 -3.64
C GLU A 200 -14.01 15.40 -4.18
N GLU A 201 -14.58 15.63 -5.37
CA GLU A 201 -15.35 14.63 -6.10
C GLU A 201 -14.43 13.57 -6.73
N PHE A 202 -15.00 12.47 -7.19
CA PHE A 202 -14.23 11.41 -7.86
C PHE A 202 -13.42 11.98 -9.02
N GLY A 203 -12.10 11.83 -8.95
CA GLY A 203 -11.16 12.16 -10.02
C GLY A 203 -10.60 10.89 -10.65
N SER A 204 -10.16 10.99 -11.90
CA SER A 204 -9.28 9.97 -12.48
C SER A 204 -7.89 10.03 -11.83
N PHE A 205 -7.04 9.02 -12.03
CA PHE A 205 -5.65 9.08 -11.55
C PHE A 205 -4.92 10.26 -12.19
N GLY A 206 -5.14 10.51 -13.49
CA GLY A 206 -4.56 11.62 -14.22
C GLY A 206 -5.02 13.00 -13.74
N ASP A 207 -6.25 13.11 -13.25
CA ASP A 207 -6.76 14.34 -12.61
C ASP A 207 -6.19 14.54 -11.19
N GLN A 208 -5.63 13.47 -10.60
CA GLN A 208 -5.13 13.41 -9.23
C GLN A 208 -3.67 12.94 -9.15
N PRO A 209 -2.73 13.60 -9.85
CA PRO A 209 -1.35 13.12 -9.95
C PRO A 209 -0.61 13.16 -8.62
N VAL A 210 -0.87 14.17 -7.77
CA VAL A 210 -0.24 14.28 -6.44
C VAL A 210 -0.68 13.13 -5.55
N TRP A 211 -1.98 12.85 -5.47
CA TRP A 211 -2.50 11.72 -4.70
C TRP A 211 -1.95 10.38 -5.22
N SER A 212 -1.94 10.19 -6.55
CA SER A 212 -1.43 8.95 -7.16
C SER A 212 0.03 8.69 -6.81
N ARG A 213 0.85 9.74 -6.79
CA ARG A 213 2.27 9.69 -6.41
C ARG A 213 2.49 9.49 -4.92
N ILE A 214 1.65 10.10 -4.07
CA ILE A 214 1.65 9.86 -2.62
C ILE A 214 1.41 8.38 -2.34
N VAL A 215 0.32 7.83 -2.89
CA VAL A 215 -0.05 6.42 -2.71
C VAL A 215 1.07 5.52 -3.24
N ALA A 216 1.55 5.76 -4.45
CA ALA A 216 2.65 4.98 -5.02
C ALA A 216 3.88 4.97 -4.11
N PHE A 217 4.38 6.14 -3.71
CA PHE A 217 5.57 6.24 -2.86
C PHE A 217 5.35 5.55 -1.50
N HIS A 218 4.22 5.85 -0.84
CA HIS A 218 3.89 5.31 0.47
C HIS A 218 3.79 3.78 0.44
N GLU A 219 3.07 3.21 -0.53
CA GLU A 219 2.87 1.76 -0.63
C GLU A 219 4.15 1.01 -1.01
N PHE A 220 5.09 1.63 -1.72
CA PHE A 220 6.40 1.02 -1.98
C PHE A 220 7.31 1.00 -0.74
N CYS A 221 7.12 1.91 0.21
CA CYS A 221 7.93 1.94 1.43
C CYS A 221 7.60 0.78 2.38
N HIS A 222 6.33 0.37 2.47
CA HIS A 222 5.86 -0.75 3.32
C HIS A 222 6.74 -2.02 3.22
N PRO A 223 6.87 -2.65 2.04
CA PRO A 223 7.71 -3.86 1.90
C PRO A 223 9.23 -3.62 1.99
N LEU A 224 9.68 -2.35 2.06
CA LEU A 224 11.09 -1.99 2.21
C LEU A 224 11.46 -1.72 3.68
N ILE A 225 10.53 -1.21 4.48
CA ILE A 225 10.81 -0.84 5.87
C ILE A 225 10.79 -2.05 6.81
N ASP A 226 9.88 -3.00 6.61
CA ASP A 226 9.70 -4.17 7.49
C ASP A 226 10.96 -5.03 7.64
N PRO A 227 11.66 -5.41 6.54
CA PRO A 227 12.90 -6.18 6.66
C PRO A 227 13.98 -5.42 7.43
N LEU A 228 13.99 -4.09 7.33
CA LEU A 228 15.01 -3.26 7.97
C LEU A 228 14.75 -3.07 9.46
N ILE A 229 13.50 -2.86 9.87
CA ILE A 229 13.09 -2.84 11.29
C ILE A 229 13.44 -4.19 11.93
N THR A 230 13.09 -5.28 11.26
CA THR A 230 13.42 -6.65 11.67
C THR A 230 14.90 -6.88 11.88
N ALA A 231 15.76 -6.34 11.00
CA ALA A 231 17.18 -6.62 11.00
C ALA A 231 17.95 -5.94 12.15
N LYS A 232 17.36 -4.92 12.81
CA LYS A 232 17.99 -4.15 13.88
C LYS A 232 17.13 -4.11 15.15
N PRO A 233 16.86 -5.26 15.81
CA PRO A 233 15.97 -5.31 16.98
C PRO A 233 16.47 -4.46 18.16
N GLU A 234 17.79 -4.33 18.33
CA GLU A 234 18.37 -3.47 19.38
C GLU A 234 18.08 -1.98 19.15
N LEU A 235 18.10 -1.53 17.88
CA LEU A 235 17.74 -0.16 17.52
C LEU A 235 16.25 0.08 17.75
N VAL A 236 15.40 -0.86 17.36
CA VAL A 236 13.95 -0.81 17.59
C VAL A 236 13.66 -0.67 19.09
N GLU A 237 14.33 -1.43 19.94
CA GLU A 237 14.17 -1.35 21.40
C GLU A 237 14.67 -0.02 21.99
N ALA A 238 15.81 0.49 21.51
CA ALA A 238 16.32 1.80 21.89
C ALA A 238 15.34 2.92 21.50
N LEU A 239 14.80 2.86 20.27
CA LEU A 239 13.78 3.78 19.81
C LEU A 239 12.53 3.71 20.66
N ARG A 240 12.03 2.50 20.97
CA ARG A 240 10.83 2.29 21.80
C ARG A 240 10.94 2.94 23.17
N THR A 241 12.14 2.95 23.74
CA THR A 241 12.40 3.53 25.08
C THR A 241 12.80 5.01 25.06
N SER A 242 13.00 5.60 23.88
CA SER A 242 13.41 7.01 23.69
C SER A 242 12.39 8.04 24.18
N PRO A 243 12.81 9.30 24.46
CA PRO A 243 11.91 10.39 24.81
C PRO A 243 10.87 10.68 23.73
N PHE A 244 11.23 10.54 22.45
CA PHE A 244 10.31 10.73 21.32
C PHE A 244 9.16 9.74 21.40
N SER A 245 9.45 8.45 21.59
CA SER A 245 8.46 7.38 21.64
C SER A 245 7.52 7.49 22.83
N ARG A 246 8.04 7.89 24.00
CA ARG A 246 7.21 8.10 25.21
C ARG A 246 6.32 9.34 25.15
N GLY A 247 6.54 10.25 24.19
CA GLY A 247 5.75 11.45 24.01
C GLY A 247 4.79 11.32 22.84
N VAL A 248 5.34 11.31 21.62
CA VAL A 248 4.57 11.40 20.37
C VAL A 248 3.92 10.06 20.03
N LEU A 249 4.66 8.96 20.10
CA LEU A 249 4.16 7.65 19.66
C LEU A 249 3.17 7.02 20.64
N SER A 250 3.37 7.20 21.96
CA SER A 250 2.48 6.64 22.98
C SER A 250 1.01 7.06 22.83
N ALA A 251 0.75 8.23 22.24
CA ALA A 251 -0.61 8.72 21.99
C ALA A 251 -1.36 7.94 20.89
N PHE A 252 -0.66 7.11 20.11
CA PHE A 252 -1.21 6.40 18.96
C PHE A 252 -1.19 4.88 19.10
N MET A 253 -0.57 4.31 20.14
CA MET A 253 -0.42 2.86 20.29
C MET A 253 -1.75 2.10 20.22
N ASP A 254 -2.83 2.65 20.78
CA ASP A 254 -4.16 2.01 20.76
C ASP A 254 -4.75 1.86 19.34
N ARG A 255 -4.10 2.44 18.32
CA ARG A 255 -4.52 2.42 16.92
C ARG A 255 -3.74 1.43 16.05
N TYR A 256 -2.68 0.82 16.58
CA TYR A 256 -1.81 -0.08 15.84
C TYR A 256 -1.72 -1.45 16.53
N PRO A 257 -1.57 -2.55 15.77
CA PRO A 257 -1.45 -3.88 16.35
C PRO A 257 -0.18 -4.07 17.18
N SER A 258 0.91 -3.41 16.77
CA SER A 258 2.19 -3.45 17.45
C SER A 258 2.90 -2.08 17.43
N TRP A 259 3.97 -1.95 18.24
CA TRP A 259 4.77 -0.73 18.27
C TRP A 259 5.61 -0.60 16.99
N GLU A 260 6.07 -1.72 16.44
CA GLU A 260 6.82 -1.82 15.19
C GLU A 260 5.98 -1.36 14.00
N ASP A 261 4.72 -1.79 13.91
CA ASP A 261 3.79 -1.33 12.87
C ASP A 261 3.59 0.18 12.94
N MET A 262 3.41 0.72 14.16
CA MET A 262 3.30 2.15 14.38
C MET A 262 4.58 2.91 13.97
N LEU A 263 5.77 2.40 14.32
CA LEU A 263 7.04 3.01 13.91
C LEU A 263 7.18 3.01 12.39
N ALA A 264 6.88 1.89 11.73
CA ALA A 264 6.93 1.74 10.29
C ALA A 264 6.06 2.81 9.62
N GLU A 265 4.79 2.87 10.00
CA GLU A 265 3.81 3.82 9.48
C GLU A 265 4.26 5.27 9.66
N PHE A 266 4.74 5.63 10.85
CA PHE A 266 5.20 7.00 11.13
C PHE A 266 6.40 7.39 10.27
N LEU A 267 7.35 6.46 10.10
CA LEU A 267 8.49 6.67 9.21
C LEU A 267 8.05 6.79 7.75
N ILE A 268 7.12 5.97 7.28
CA ILE A 268 6.61 6.03 5.90
C ILE A 268 5.90 7.36 5.64
N TYR A 269 5.06 7.84 6.55
CA TYR A 269 4.43 9.16 6.44
C TYR A 269 5.46 10.29 6.42
N ALA A 270 6.48 10.21 7.27
CA ALA A 270 7.58 11.18 7.29
C ALA A 270 8.39 11.16 5.98
N MET A 271 8.67 9.99 5.44
CA MET A 271 9.32 9.83 4.12
C MET A 271 8.43 10.36 3.01
N THR A 272 7.11 10.16 3.09
CA THR A 272 6.14 10.69 2.13
C THR A 272 6.13 12.22 2.14
N TYR A 273 6.22 12.84 3.32
CA TYR A 273 6.40 14.28 3.45
C TYR A 273 7.69 14.77 2.78
N ALA A 274 8.82 14.10 3.04
CA ALA A 274 10.09 14.43 2.43
C ALA A 274 10.06 14.23 0.90
N TYR A 275 9.37 13.19 0.42
CA TYR A 275 9.12 12.96 -1.00
C TYR A 275 8.37 14.11 -1.65
N LEU A 276 7.24 14.53 -1.07
CA LEU A 276 6.45 15.64 -1.60
C LEU A 276 7.23 16.95 -1.67
N PHE A 277 8.09 17.20 -0.68
CA PHE A 277 8.95 18.38 -0.66
C PHE A 277 9.92 18.41 -1.85
N HIS A 278 10.49 17.26 -2.22
CA HIS A 278 11.46 17.14 -3.31
C HIS A 278 10.83 16.99 -4.69
N GLU A 279 9.67 16.35 -4.77
CA GLU A 279 8.94 16.11 -6.01
C GLU A 279 8.20 17.35 -6.49
N PHE A 280 7.52 18.03 -5.55
CA PHE A 280 6.66 19.17 -5.85
C PHE A 280 7.25 20.44 -5.24
N ASP A 281 7.00 20.64 -3.95
CA ASP A 281 7.47 21.79 -3.18
C ASP A 281 7.09 21.66 -1.69
N ARG A 282 7.56 22.64 -0.91
CA ARG A 282 7.19 22.79 0.49
C ARG A 282 5.69 22.97 0.70
N GLU A 283 4.99 23.67 -0.19
CA GLU A 283 3.56 23.94 -0.02
C GLU A 283 2.76 22.64 -0.03
N THR A 284 3.03 21.77 -0.99
CA THR A 284 2.42 20.44 -1.15
C THR A 284 2.70 19.55 0.06
N ALA A 285 3.95 19.52 0.54
CA ALA A 285 4.32 18.77 1.74
C ALA A 285 3.59 19.28 3.00
N GLU A 286 3.43 20.60 3.15
CA GLU A 286 2.69 21.21 4.27
C GLU A 286 1.18 20.97 4.16
N ILE A 287 0.61 20.95 2.95
CA ILE A 287 -0.78 20.52 2.73
C ILE A 287 -0.96 19.08 3.20
N PHE A 288 -0.04 18.18 2.84
CA PHE A 288 -0.06 16.79 3.30
C PHE A 288 0.00 16.70 4.82
N HIS A 289 0.97 17.36 5.45
CA HIS A 289 1.08 17.41 6.91
C HIS A 289 -0.21 17.87 7.58
N ARG A 290 -0.79 19.01 7.15
CA ARG A 290 -2.07 19.51 7.70
C ARG A 290 -3.21 18.54 7.47
N THR A 291 -3.30 17.94 6.29
CA THR A 291 -4.34 16.95 5.97
C THR A 291 -4.25 15.74 6.88
N MET A 292 -3.03 15.25 7.14
CA MET A 292 -2.82 14.16 8.09
C MET A 292 -3.19 14.59 9.51
N GLU A 293 -2.74 15.75 9.98
CA GLU A 293 -3.08 16.25 11.32
C GLU A 293 -4.60 16.42 11.51
N GLU A 294 -5.30 17.05 10.56
CA GLU A 294 -6.75 17.31 10.66
C GLU A 294 -7.60 16.04 10.57
N ARG A 295 -7.24 15.10 9.69
CA ARG A 295 -8.04 13.89 9.43
C ARG A 295 -7.75 12.77 10.42
N SER A 296 -6.52 12.68 10.88
CA SER A 296 -6.05 11.57 11.71
C SER A 296 -5.57 11.96 13.08
N GLY A 297 -5.36 13.26 13.34
CA GLY A 297 -4.67 13.72 14.53
C GLY A 297 -3.16 13.45 14.50
N PHE A 298 -2.60 13.01 13.36
CA PHE A 298 -1.19 12.67 13.25
C PHE A 298 -0.33 13.91 13.01
N SER A 299 0.15 14.52 14.09
CA SER A 299 1.01 15.72 14.08
C SER A 299 2.50 15.43 13.87
N GLY A 300 2.91 14.14 13.85
CA GLY A 300 4.32 13.73 13.75
C GLY A 300 4.90 13.75 12.33
N VAL A 301 4.07 13.92 11.29
CA VAL A 301 4.49 13.91 9.88
C VAL A 301 5.65 14.88 9.62
N ARG A 302 5.47 16.17 9.97
CA ARG A 302 6.48 17.20 9.73
C ARG A 302 7.68 17.11 10.69
N PRO A 303 7.50 16.97 12.02
CA PRO A 303 8.62 16.82 12.95
C PRO A 303 9.57 15.66 12.62
N MET A 304 9.04 14.58 12.03
CA MET A 304 9.86 13.46 11.56
C MET A 304 10.34 13.66 10.11
N GLY A 305 9.57 14.33 9.26
CA GLY A 305 9.91 14.58 7.86
C GLY A 305 11.06 15.58 7.67
N GLU A 306 11.15 16.63 8.49
CA GLU A 306 12.23 17.63 8.41
C GLU A 306 13.63 17.02 8.63
N PRO A 307 13.86 16.18 9.66
CA PRO A 307 15.11 15.43 9.79
C PRO A 307 15.42 14.52 8.59
N LEU A 308 14.40 13.92 7.97
CA LEU A 308 14.60 13.07 6.79
C LEU A 308 15.06 13.88 5.56
N LEU A 309 14.60 15.12 5.40
CA LEU A 309 15.13 16.02 4.36
C LEU A 309 16.63 16.27 4.56
N ARG A 310 17.03 16.53 5.80
CA ARG A 310 18.45 16.70 6.16
C ARG A 310 19.26 15.42 5.88
N TYR A 311 18.72 14.26 6.24
CA TYR A 311 19.35 12.97 5.90
C TYR A 311 19.58 12.81 4.40
N LEU A 312 18.61 13.17 3.54
CA LEU A 312 18.76 13.06 2.09
C LEU A 312 19.91 13.95 1.56
N GLU A 313 20.11 15.12 2.16
CA GLU A 313 21.25 16.00 1.84
C GLU A 313 22.59 15.42 2.35
N GLU A 314 22.64 15.01 3.61
CA GLU A 314 23.85 14.44 4.24
C GLU A 314 24.29 13.13 3.59
N ARG A 315 23.34 12.29 3.16
CA ARG A 315 23.60 11.08 2.38
C ARG A 315 24.28 11.40 1.05
N LYS A 316 23.84 12.43 0.33
CA LYS A 316 24.47 12.85 -0.94
C LYS A 316 25.92 13.31 -0.75
N ASN A 317 26.26 13.78 0.45
CA ASN A 317 27.62 14.14 0.84
C ASN A 317 28.45 12.93 1.35
N GLY A 318 27.86 11.73 1.40
CA GLY A 318 28.53 10.50 1.83
C GLY A 318 28.61 10.30 3.34
N GLU A 319 27.82 11.03 4.13
CA GLU A 319 27.84 10.94 5.61
C GLU A 319 27.13 9.68 6.14
N TYR A 320 26.12 9.20 5.41
CA TYR A 320 25.34 8.01 5.79
C TYR A 320 25.20 7.04 4.61
N THR A 321 25.21 5.74 4.90
CA THR A 321 25.06 4.70 3.87
C THR A 321 23.59 4.34 3.63
N ASN A 322 22.78 4.36 4.69
CA ASN A 322 21.35 4.06 4.65
C ASN A 322 20.60 4.79 5.78
N LEU A 323 19.26 4.83 5.69
CA LEU A 323 18.41 5.52 6.66
C LEU A 323 18.58 5.03 8.10
N PHE A 324 18.83 3.73 8.30
CA PHE A 324 18.93 3.15 9.64
C PHE A 324 20.21 3.53 10.37
N ASP A 325 21.23 4.05 9.67
CA ASP A 325 22.40 4.65 10.30
C ASP A 325 22.08 6.06 10.82
N TYR A 326 21.06 6.70 10.26
CA TYR A 326 20.61 8.04 10.64
C TYR A 326 19.56 8.04 11.76
N LEU A 327 18.75 6.98 11.89
CA LEU A 327 17.68 6.93 12.90
C LEU A 327 18.18 7.25 14.33
N PRO A 328 19.34 6.75 14.82
CA PRO A 328 19.86 7.15 16.13
C PRO A 328 20.04 8.67 16.28
N VAL A 329 20.55 9.33 15.24
CA VAL A 329 20.72 10.79 15.21
C VAL A 329 19.37 11.49 15.22
N MET A 330 18.44 11.03 14.37
CA MET A 330 17.09 11.60 14.26
C MET A 330 16.33 11.55 15.60
N PHE A 331 16.48 10.46 16.34
CA PHE A 331 15.75 10.22 17.58
C PHE A 331 16.53 10.57 18.86
N ASN A 332 17.75 11.12 18.73
CA ASN A 332 18.67 11.45 19.84
C ASN A 332 18.89 10.25 20.78
N LEU A 333 19.26 9.10 20.21
CA LEU A 333 19.57 7.86 20.94
C LEU A 333 20.97 7.82 21.54
#